data_AF-A0A7X2MXG1-F1
#
_entry.id   AF-A0A7X2MXG1-F1
#
_cell.length_a   1.000
_cell.length_b   1.000
_cell.length_c   1.000
_cell.angle_alpha   90.00
_cell.angle_beta   90.00
_cell.angle_gamma   90.00
#
_symmetry.space_group_name_H-M   'P 1'
#
loop_
_entity.id
_entity.type
_entity.pdbx_description
1 polymer ?
#
loop_
_entity_poly.entity_id
_entity_poly.type
_entity_poly.pdbx_seq_one_letter_code
_entity_poly.pdbx_strand_id
1 'polypeptide(L)'
;MELIEIYTEYKYLNESFTLFVDDLINNNFEGHTEQDIVCKLIAAKENYGRLKEEADKIELEEECDEGNVKDLEYLLVDGLFLAIDLLNFYRAKEFERFKMRGTNYIRKGRVLNFFK
;
A
#
# COMPACT_ATOMS: atom_id res chain seq x y z
N MET A 1 -0.52 -5.03 18.86
CA MET A 1 -1.37 -3.86 18.56
C MET A 1 -2.81 -4.33 18.56
N GLU A 2 -3.76 -3.45 18.89
CA GLU A 2 -5.18 -3.74 18.68
C GLU A 2 -5.55 -3.57 17.19
N LEU A 3 -6.61 -4.24 16.74
CA LEU A 3 -7.10 -4.19 15.36
C LEU A 3 -7.29 -2.75 14.84
N ILE A 4 -7.85 -1.87 15.67
CA ILE A 4 -8.12 -0.48 15.32
C ILE A 4 -6.85 0.34 15.10
N GLU A 5 -5.78 0.03 15.83
CA GLU A 5 -4.49 0.69 15.69
C GLU A 5 -3.84 0.33 14.36
N ILE A 6 -3.84 -0.96 14.01
CA ILE A 6 -3.29 -1.44 12.72
C ILE A 6 -4.09 -0.85 11.56
N TYR A 7 -5.42 -0.80 11.67
CA TYR A 7 -6.26 -0.21 10.65
C TYR A 7 -5.98 1.29 10.44
N THR A 8 -5.72 2.01 11.54
CA THR A 8 -5.37 3.44 11.50
C THR A 8 -4.00 3.67 10.87
N GLU A 9 -2.99 2.88 11.25
CA GLU A 9 -1.66 2.94 10.65
C GLU A 9 -1.69 2.56 9.16
N TYR A 10 -2.44 1.52 8.79
CA TYR A 10 -2.65 1.14 7.40
C TYR A 10 -3.21 2.30 6.57
N LYS A 11 -4.26 2.98 7.05
CA LYS A 11 -4.85 4.10 6.33
C LYS A 11 -3.84 5.21 6.05
N TYR A 12 -3.07 5.60 7.06
CA TYR A 12 -2.05 6.63 6.92
C TYR A 12 -0.93 6.21 5.96
N LEU A 13 -0.44 4.98 6.10
CA LEU A 13 0.55 4.41 5.20
C LEU A 13 0.04 4.38 3.76
N ASN A 14 -1.19 3.91 3.54
CA ASN A 14 -1.76 3.77 2.21
C ASN A 14 -2.06 5.12 1.55
N GLU A 15 -2.57 6.09 2.30
CA GLU A 15 -2.77 7.45 1.81
C GLU A 15 -1.45 8.11 1.41
N SER A 16 -0.46 8.12 2.31
CA SER A 16 0.86 8.71 2.01
C SER A 16 1.57 8.02 0.84
N PHE A 17 1.48 6.70 0.77
CA PHE A 17 2.08 5.93 -0.31
C PHE A 17 1.40 6.18 -1.66
N THR A 18 0.06 6.19 -1.69
CA THR A 18 -0.68 6.45 -2.93
C THR A 18 -0.49 7.87 -3.45
N LEU A 19 -0.41 8.87 -2.56
CA LEU A 19 -0.06 10.25 -2.94
C LEU A 19 1.33 10.32 -3.57
N PHE A 20 2.31 9.64 -2.98
CA PHE A 20 3.65 9.58 -3.54
C PHE A 20 3.67 8.91 -4.93
N VAL A 21 2.96 7.79 -5.10
CA VAL A 21 2.87 7.09 -6.38
C VAL A 21 2.15 7.93 -7.44
N ASP A 22 1.07 8.63 -7.07
CA ASP A 22 0.34 9.52 -7.97
C ASP A 22 1.23 10.69 -8.44
N ASP A 23 1.99 11.27 -7.52
CA ASP A 23 2.96 12.33 -7.83
C ASP A 23 4.05 11.85 -8.80
N LEU A 24 4.62 10.66 -8.59
CA LEU A 24 5.58 10.07 -9.53
C LEU A 24 5.00 9.87 -10.92
N ILE A 25 3.76 9.37 -11.00
CA ILE A 25 3.09 9.10 -12.28
C ILE A 25 2.82 10.41 -13.03
N ASN A 26 2.26 11.41 -12.33
CA ASN A 26 1.85 12.67 -12.95
C ASN A 26 3.04 13.55 -13.36
N ASN A 27 4.18 13.44 -12.66
CA ASN A 27 5.41 14.15 -13.01
C ASN A 27 6.39 13.32 -13.85
N ASN A 28 5.98 12.16 -14.38
CA ASN A 28 6.87 11.26 -15.14
C ASN A 28 8.20 10.94 -14.43
N PHE A 29 8.16 10.72 -13.11
CA PHE A 29 9.31 10.47 -12.24
C PHE A 29 10.32 11.63 -12.14
N GLU A 30 10.00 12.80 -12.69
CA GLU A 30 10.79 14.02 -12.51
C GLU A 30 10.58 14.60 -11.10
N GLY A 31 11.56 15.37 -10.61
CA GLY A 31 11.49 15.99 -9.28
C GLY A 31 11.86 15.09 -8.10
N HIS A 32 12.17 13.81 -8.34
CA HIS A 32 12.71 12.89 -7.32
C HIS A 32 14.01 12.28 -7.81
N THR A 33 14.95 12.00 -6.89
CA THR A 33 16.13 11.22 -7.25
C THR A 33 15.78 9.73 -7.33
N GLU A 34 16.56 8.96 -8.09
CA GLU A 34 16.41 7.50 -8.13
C GLU A 34 16.55 6.87 -6.74
N GLN A 35 17.46 7.39 -5.92
CA GLN A 35 17.64 6.93 -4.55
C GLN A 35 16.39 7.20 -3.71
N ASP A 36 15.80 8.40 -3.79
CA ASP A 36 14.59 8.74 -3.05
C ASP A 36 13.41 7.84 -3.42
N ILE A 37 13.24 7.57 -4.71
CA ILE A 37 12.17 6.71 -5.22
C ILE A 37 12.33 5.29 -4.66
N VAL A 38 13.53 4.71 -4.81
CA VAL A 38 13.81 3.35 -4.35
C VAL A 38 13.66 3.24 -2.83
N CYS A 39 14.17 4.20 -2.07
CA CYS A 39 14.06 4.22 -0.61
C CYS A 39 12.59 4.26 -0.16
N LYS A 40 11.76 5.12 -0.76
CA LYS A 40 10.33 5.20 -0.43
C LYS A 40 9.55 3.93 -0.78
N LEU A 41 9.86 3.30 -1.93
CA LEU A 41 9.24 2.03 -2.33
C LEU A 41 9.63 0.88 -1.38
N ILE A 42 10.90 0.82 -0.95
CA ILE A 42 11.36 -0.15 0.05
C ILE A 42 10.69 0.10 1.39
N ALA A 43 10.66 1.35 1.86
CA ALA A 43 10.04 1.69 3.14
C ALA A 43 8.54 1.33 3.15
N ALA A 44 7.81 1.58 2.05
CA ALA A 44 6.42 1.17 1.91
C ALA A 44 6.26 -0.36 2.02
N LYS A 45 7.09 -1.12 1.29
CA LYS A 45 7.11 -2.59 1.35
C LYS A 45 7.36 -3.08 2.78
N GLU A 46 8.36 -2.54 3.46
CA GLU A 46 8.72 -2.93 4.83
C GLU A 46 7.60 -2.59 5.83
N ASN A 47 6.99 -1.41 5.70
CA ASN A 47 5.90 -0.99 6.57
C ASN A 47 4.63 -1.83 6.39
N TYR A 48 4.24 -2.16 5.15
CA TYR A 48 3.12 -3.09 4.91
C TYR A 48 3.44 -4.48 5.44
N GLY A 49 4.67 -4.97 5.25
CA GLY A 49 5.12 -6.25 5.79
C GLY A 49 5.01 -6.29 7.32
N ARG A 50 5.53 -5.27 8.00
CA ARG A 50 5.42 -5.13 9.46
C ARG A 50 3.97 -5.12 9.93
N LEU A 51 3.10 -4.31 9.31
CA LEU A 51 1.69 -4.25 9.70
C LEU A 51 0.97 -5.59 9.49
N LYS A 52 1.33 -6.33 8.44
CA LYS A 52 0.82 -7.68 8.21
C LYS A 52 1.26 -8.64 9.33
N GLU A 53 2.54 -8.62 9.69
CA GLU A 53 3.04 -9.43 10.81
C GLU A 53 2.36 -9.09 12.14
N GLU A 54 2.02 -7.83 12.39
CA GLU A 54 1.26 -7.42 13.57
C GLU A 54 -0.20 -7.86 13.50
N ALA A 55 -0.83 -7.81 12.32
CA ALA A 55 -2.21 -8.28 12.12
C ALA A 55 -2.33 -9.79 12.35
N ASP A 56 -1.36 -10.57 11.86
CA ASP A 56 -1.32 -12.03 12.02
C ASP A 56 -1.22 -12.48 13.51
N LYS A 57 -0.84 -11.57 14.42
CA LYS A 57 -0.72 -11.83 15.88
C LYS A 57 -2.00 -11.50 16.65
N ILE A 58 -3.03 -10.92 16.03
CA ILE A 58 -4.27 -10.59 16.71
C ILE A 58 -5.01 -11.88 17.07
N GLU A 59 -5.20 -12.12 18.36
CA GLU A 59 -6.10 -13.16 18.87
C GLU A 59 -7.54 -12.65 18.78
N LEU A 60 -8.39 -13.39 18.06
CA LEU A 60 -9.80 -13.02 17.84
C LEU A 60 -10.63 -13.39 19.07
N GLU A 61 -11.30 -12.42 19.70
CA GLU A 61 -12.18 -12.70 20.84
C GLU A 61 -13.65 -13.01 20.45
N GLU A 62 -14.15 -12.66 19.26
CA GLU A 62 -15.52 -13.02 18.78
C GLU A 62 -15.67 -13.06 17.24
N GLU A 63 -16.76 -13.66 16.72
CA GLU A 63 -17.11 -13.74 15.28
C GLU A 63 -17.20 -12.38 14.56
N CYS A 64 -17.46 -11.29 15.29
CA CYS A 64 -17.54 -9.93 14.73
C CYS A 64 -16.18 -9.38 14.25
N ASP A 65 -15.07 -9.84 14.84
CA ASP A 65 -13.74 -9.33 14.49
C ASP A 65 -13.06 -10.16 13.39
N GLU A 66 -13.51 -11.39 13.15
CA GLU A 66 -12.94 -12.27 12.12
C GLU A 66 -13.10 -11.67 10.71
N GLY A 67 -14.26 -11.07 10.42
CA GLY A 67 -14.50 -10.39 9.14
C GLY A 67 -13.60 -9.16 8.96
N ASN A 68 -13.46 -8.35 10.01
CA ASN A 68 -12.66 -7.13 9.98
C ASN A 68 -11.15 -7.42 9.88
N VAL A 69 -10.67 -8.46 10.55
CA VAL A 69 -9.27 -8.91 10.44
C VAL A 69 -8.98 -9.41 9.03
N LYS A 70 -9.84 -10.24 8.44
CA LYS A 70 -9.66 -10.70 7.06
C LYS A 70 -9.62 -9.53 6.07
N ASP A 71 -10.53 -8.56 6.21
CA ASP A 71 -10.54 -7.37 5.37
C ASP A 71 -9.24 -6.57 5.50
N LEU A 72 -8.75 -6.39 6.72
CA LEU A 72 -7.45 -5.74 6.97
C LEU A 72 -6.29 -6.52 6.37
N GLU A 73 -6.25 -7.84 6.52
CA GLU A 73 -5.22 -8.69 5.91
C GLU A 73 -5.20 -8.55 4.39
N TYR A 74 -6.38 -8.57 3.74
CA TYR A 74 -6.47 -8.35 2.30
C TYR A 74 -5.94 -6.97 1.89
N LEU A 75 -6.27 -5.93 2.65
CA LEU A 75 -5.79 -4.57 2.39
C LEU A 75 -4.26 -4.47 2.54
N LEU A 76 -3.70 -5.08 3.59
CA LEU A 76 -2.26 -5.11 3.83
C LEU A 76 -1.50 -5.88 2.75
N VAL A 77 -2.03 -7.03 2.33
CA VAL A 77 -1.46 -7.84 1.25
C VAL A 77 -1.52 -7.11 -0.10
N ASP A 78 -2.64 -6.45 -0.42
CA ASP A 78 -2.79 -5.67 -1.65
C ASP A 78 -1.79 -4.49 -1.70
N GLY A 79 -1.63 -3.76 -0.58
CA GLY A 79 -0.63 -2.70 -0.44
C GLY A 79 0.82 -3.21 -0.52
N LEU A 80 1.11 -4.35 0.11
CA LEU A 80 2.42 -4.99 0.05
C LEU A 80 2.79 -5.41 -1.39
N PHE A 81 1.87 -6.07 -2.10
CA PHE A 81 2.10 -6.47 -3.48
C PHE A 81 2.25 -5.28 -4.40
N LEU A 82 1.48 -4.20 -4.19
CA LEU A 82 1.70 -2.96 -4.92
C LEU A 82 3.13 -2.45 -4.72
N ALA A 83 3.61 -2.33 -3.48
CA ALA A 83 4.95 -1.82 -3.21
C ALA A 83 6.05 -2.69 -3.84
N ILE A 84 5.89 -4.01 -3.81
CA ILE A 84 6.80 -4.96 -4.46
C ILE A 84 6.80 -4.79 -5.98
N ASP A 85 5.62 -4.76 -6.61
CA ASP A 85 5.47 -4.61 -8.06
C ASP A 85 6.11 -3.30 -8.53
N LEU A 86 5.78 -2.19 -7.87
CA LEU A 86 6.30 -0.87 -8.20
C LEU A 86 7.82 -0.80 -8.04
N LEU A 87 8.37 -1.36 -6.97
CA LEU A 87 9.83 -1.46 -6.79
C LEU A 87 10.50 -2.25 -7.92
N ASN A 88 9.93 -3.39 -8.30
CA ASN A 88 10.47 -4.25 -9.34
C ASN A 88 10.40 -3.59 -10.71
N PHE A 89 9.25 -3.00 -11.08
CA PHE A 89 9.08 -2.28 -12.35
C PHE A 89 10.02 -1.09 -12.44
N TYR A 90 10.16 -0.32 -11.35
CA TYR A 90 11.06 0.84 -11.35
C TYR A 90 12.52 0.42 -11.54
N ARG A 91 12.98 -0.62 -10.82
CA ARG A 91 14.34 -1.17 -10.97
C ARG A 91 14.60 -1.74 -12.36
N ALA A 92 13.61 -2.41 -12.95
CA ALA A 92 13.69 -2.93 -14.31
C ALA A 92 13.50 -1.85 -15.40
N LYS A 93 13.28 -0.58 -15.01
CA LYS A 93 12.96 0.55 -15.91
C LYS A 93 11.70 0.30 -16.76
N GLU A 94 10.77 -0.53 -16.28
CA GLU A 94 9.46 -0.80 -16.87
C GLU A 94 8.42 0.27 -16.47
N PHE A 95 8.69 1.55 -16.78
CA PHE A 95 7.92 2.69 -16.30
C PHE A 95 6.43 2.66 -16.68
N GLU A 96 6.08 2.16 -17.86
CA GLU A 96 4.68 2.06 -18.28
C GLU A 96 3.90 1.03 -17.46
N ARG A 97 4.56 -0.07 -17.05
CA ARG A 97 3.95 -1.06 -16.12
C ARG A 97 3.81 -0.47 -14.72
N PHE A 98 4.79 0.30 -14.26
CA PHE A 98 4.69 1.06 -13.01
C PHE A 98 3.46 1.98 -13.03
N LYS A 99 3.34 2.84 -14.05
CA LYS A 99 2.23 3.79 -14.19
C LYS A 99 0.88 3.09 -14.22
N MET A 100 0.77 2.02 -15.02
CA MET A 100 -0.44 1.23 -15.13
C MET A 100 -0.83 0.60 -13.78
N ARG A 101 0.11 -0.05 -13.09
CA ARG A 101 -0.13 -0.71 -11.81
C ARG A 101 -0.54 0.28 -10.73
N GLY A 102 0.19 1.40 -10.60
CA GLY A 102 -0.11 2.45 -9.63
C GLY A 102 -1.46 3.12 -9.89
N THR A 103 -1.75 3.47 -11.14
CA THR A 103 -3.03 4.10 -11.52
C THR A 103 -4.22 3.19 -11.23
N ASN A 104 -4.10 1.89 -11.53
CA ASN A 104 -5.16 0.91 -11.26
C ASN A 104 -5.47 0.80 -9.76
N TYR A 105 -4.44 0.77 -8.93
CA TYR A 105 -4.60 0.73 -7.48
C TYR A 105 -5.27 2.00 -6.93
N ILE A 106 -4.79 3.18 -7.34
CA ILE A 106 -5.35 4.47 -6.92
C ILE A 106 -6.82 4.59 -7.32
N ARG A 107 -7.16 4.18 -8.56
CA ARG A 107 -8.56 4.18 -9.04
C ARG A 107 -9.44 3.22 -8.25
N LYS A 108 -8.97 2.01 -7.95
CA LYS A 108 -9.70 1.04 -7.11
C LYS A 108 -10.06 1.65 -5.75
N GLY A 109 -9.10 2.32 -5.10
CA GLY A 109 -9.34 3.00 -3.82
C GLY A 109 -10.39 4.11 -3.89
N ARG A 110 -10.36 4.93 -4.96
CA ARG A 110 -11.37 5.98 -5.18
C ARG A 110 -12.78 5.38 -5.35
N VAL A 111 -12.92 4.29 -6.10
CA VAL A 111 -14.22 3.61 -6.31
C VAL A 111 -14.78 3.04 -5.01
N LEU A 112 -13.95 2.44 -4.15
CA LEU A 112 -14.40 1.91 -2.85
C LEU A 112 -14.89 3.01 -1.89
N ASN A 113 -14.38 4.24 -2.02
CA ASN A 113 -14.84 5.40 -1.24
C ASN A 113 -16.16 6.01 -1.75
N PHE A 114 -16.58 5.74 -2.99
CA PHE A 114 -17.86 6.22 -3.54
C PHE A 114 -19.08 5.39 -3.08
N PHE A 115 -18.86 4.18 -2.56
CA PHE A 115 -19.93 3.30 -2.07
C PHE A 115 -20.16 3.42 -0.55
N LYS A 116 -19.79 4.55 0.06
CA LYS A 116 -20.08 4.90 1.46
C LYS A 116 -21.12 6.01 1.53
#